data_AF-A0A091BV07-F1
#
_entry.id   AF-A0A091BV07-F1
#
_cell.length_a   1.000
_cell.length_b   1.000
_cell.length_c   1.000
_cell.angle_alpha   90.00
_cell.angle_beta   90.00
_cell.angle_gamma   90.00
#
_symmetry.space_group_name_H-M   'P 1'
#
loop_
_entity.id
_entity.type
_entity.pdbx_description
1 polymer ?
#
loop_
_entity_poly.entity_id
_entity_poly.type
_entity_poly.pdbx_seq_one_letter_code
_entity_poly.pdbx_strand_id
1 'polypeptide(L)'
;MFIKRKDTTPYWVLLEHMDYSSLMDFLKMYYEKYEPRSLKKAYDLGDNARFIRNACAHNSILLLNVFKEDNKLENVNALVTTLASQTNLLKYKNYAKVNDLLSLFALSKTYCSPAVYKYQKQDIDNFITRCQRHKEYYLKNPFLTKMFIIFQKIVDIL
;
A
#
# COMPACT_ATOMS: atom_id res chain seq x y z
N MET A 1 45.80 -1.18 2.11
CA MET A 1 44.40 -1.06 1.67
C MET A 1 43.54 -0.99 2.93
N PHE A 2 42.85 0.13 3.18
CA PHE A 2 42.06 0.33 4.40
C PHE A 2 40.80 -0.53 4.33
N ILE A 3 40.77 -1.66 5.06
CA ILE A 3 39.57 -2.51 5.16
C ILE A 3 38.76 -2.01 6.36
N LYS A 4 37.94 -1.00 6.12
CA LYS A 4 37.06 -0.43 7.15
C LYS A 4 35.95 -1.46 7.47
N ARG A 5 35.90 -1.96 8.71
CA ARG A 5 34.83 -2.83 9.31
C ARG A 5 34.83 -4.33 8.95
N LYS A 6 35.98 -5.01 9.03
CA LYS A 6 36.06 -6.45 8.74
C LYS A 6 35.29 -7.35 9.72
N ASP A 7 35.26 -6.99 11.02
CA ASP A 7 34.72 -7.87 12.08
C ASP A 7 33.36 -7.43 12.65
N THR A 8 32.84 -6.29 12.20
CA THR A 8 31.55 -5.74 12.65
C THR A 8 30.80 -5.15 11.47
N THR A 9 30.20 -6.02 10.66
CA THR A 9 29.26 -5.58 9.62
C THR A 9 28.08 -4.90 10.30
N PRO A 10 27.85 -3.61 10.04
CA PRO A 10 26.74 -2.94 10.67
C PRO A 10 25.40 -3.44 10.13
N TYR A 11 24.38 -3.48 10.98
CA TYR A 11 23.07 -4.03 10.62
C TYR A 11 22.41 -3.31 9.42
N TRP A 12 22.72 -2.04 9.16
CA TRP A 12 22.17 -1.33 8.00
C TRP A 12 22.67 -1.87 6.67
N VAL A 13 23.86 -2.50 6.62
CA VAL A 13 24.37 -3.14 5.39
C VAL A 13 23.48 -4.32 5.00
N LEU A 14 22.97 -5.07 5.99
CA LEU A 14 22.00 -6.12 5.73
C LEU A 14 20.70 -5.54 5.14
N LEU A 15 20.21 -4.44 5.70
CA LEU A 15 19.00 -3.78 5.22
C LEU A 15 19.17 -3.21 3.80
N GLU A 16 20.36 -2.73 3.44
CA GLU A 16 20.67 -2.25 2.08
C GLU A 16 20.66 -3.37 1.03
N HIS A 17 21.03 -4.60 1.43
CA HIS A 17 21.04 -5.76 0.53
C HIS A 17 19.73 -6.54 0.50
N MET A 18 18.85 -6.35 1.48
CA MET A 18 17.54 -7.00 1.51
C MET A 18 16.63 -6.39 0.43
N ASP A 19 16.07 -7.25 -0.40
CA ASP A 19 14.89 -6.89 -1.18
C ASP A 19 13.64 -6.85 -0.28
N TYR A 20 12.52 -6.38 -0.82
CA TYR A 20 11.29 -6.26 -0.04
C TYR A 20 10.81 -7.61 0.49
N SER A 21 10.96 -8.69 -0.29
CA SER A 21 10.55 -10.04 0.11
C SER A 21 11.37 -10.51 1.32
N SER A 22 12.69 -10.39 1.25
CA SER A 22 13.61 -10.74 2.34
C SER A 22 13.36 -9.91 3.59
N LEU A 23 13.05 -8.62 3.42
CA LEU A 23 12.67 -7.74 4.52
C LEU A 23 11.37 -8.21 5.21
N MET A 24 10.37 -8.62 4.42
CA MET A 24 9.11 -9.13 4.96
C MET A 24 9.29 -10.47 5.68
N ASP A 25 10.12 -11.37 5.15
CA ASP A 25 10.43 -12.64 5.80
C ASP A 25 11.17 -12.43 7.12
N PHE A 26 12.15 -11.52 7.13
CA PHE A 26 12.83 -11.11 8.36
C PHE A 26 11.86 -10.50 9.38
N LEU A 27 10.96 -9.64 8.92
CA LEU A 27 9.94 -9.02 9.77
C LEU A 27 9.00 -10.06 10.38
N LYS A 28 8.54 -11.04 9.59
CA LYS A 28 7.67 -12.14 10.06
C LYS A 28 8.38 -12.96 11.13
N MET A 29 9.60 -13.42 10.84
CA MET A 29 10.42 -14.17 11.80
C MET A 29 10.62 -13.38 13.10
N TYR A 30 10.95 -12.09 13.01
CA TYR A 30 11.15 -11.26 14.20
C TYR A 30 9.86 -11.03 14.98
N TYR A 31 8.75 -10.77 14.27
CA TYR A 31 7.45 -10.53 14.89
C TYR A 31 6.92 -11.77 15.59
N GLU A 32 7.04 -12.96 15.00
CA GLU A 32 6.57 -14.22 15.61
C GLU A 32 7.33 -14.58 16.89
N LYS A 33 8.60 -14.13 17.02
CA LYS A 33 9.41 -14.39 18.20
C LYS A 33 9.14 -13.44 19.37
N TYR A 34 8.87 -12.16 19.07
CA TYR A 34 8.86 -11.10 20.10
C TYR A 34 7.54 -10.30 20.17
N GLU A 35 6.68 -10.44 19.17
CA GLU A 35 5.37 -9.77 19.04
C GLU A 35 5.36 -8.25 19.34
N PRO A 36 6.34 -7.46 18.86
CA PRO A 36 6.37 -6.03 19.15
C PRO A 36 5.16 -5.31 18.55
N ARG A 37 4.43 -4.57 19.37
CA ARG A 37 3.21 -3.83 18.95
C ARG A 37 3.46 -2.89 17.76
N SER A 38 4.66 -2.31 17.68
CA SER A 38 5.05 -1.39 16.59
C SER A 38 5.07 -2.07 15.23
N LEU A 39 5.30 -3.38 15.14
CA LEU A 39 5.40 -4.10 13.86
C LEU A 39 4.10 -4.84 13.49
N LYS A 40 3.10 -4.89 14.37
CA LYS A 40 1.83 -5.62 14.13
C LYS A 40 1.22 -5.29 12.77
N LYS A 41 1.15 -4.00 12.43
CA LYS A 41 0.58 -3.55 11.15
C LYS A 41 1.39 -4.01 9.95
N ALA A 42 2.72 -4.02 10.06
CA ALA A 42 3.58 -4.50 8.97
C ALA A 42 3.47 -6.01 8.80
N TYR A 43 3.40 -6.75 9.90
CA TYR A 43 3.15 -8.19 9.87
C TYR A 43 1.81 -8.51 9.19
N ASP A 44 0.75 -7.80 9.58
CA ASP A 44 -0.61 -8.04 9.11
C ASP A 44 -0.88 -7.59 7.66
N LEU A 45 -0.23 -6.51 7.20
CA LEU A 45 -0.58 -5.81 5.94
C LEU A 45 0.57 -5.71 4.94
N GLY A 46 1.79 -6.11 5.32
CA GLY A 46 2.99 -5.90 4.51
C GLY A 46 2.98 -6.68 3.18
N ASP A 47 2.31 -7.83 3.14
CA ASP A 47 2.12 -8.60 1.90
C ASP A 47 1.20 -7.89 0.90
N ASN A 48 0.14 -7.24 1.39
CA ASN A 48 -0.76 -6.46 0.54
C ASN A 48 -0.04 -5.29 -0.16
N ALA A 49 0.85 -4.59 0.57
CA ALA A 49 1.67 -3.55 -0.03
C ALA A 49 2.70 -4.09 -1.05
N ARG A 50 3.17 -5.33 -0.88
CA ARG A 50 4.06 -6.01 -1.84
C ARG A 50 3.41 -6.11 -3.22
N PHE A 51 2.11 -6.42 -3.29
CA PHE A 51 1.40 -6.55 -4.56
C PHE A 51 1.35 -5.23 -5.34
N ILE A 52 1.07 -4.11 -4.66
CA ILE A 52 1.09 -2.78 -5.31
C ILE A 52 2.50 -2.42 -5.76
N ARG A 53 3.52 -2.60 -4.91
CA ARG A 53 4.93 -2.34 -5.25
C ARG A 53 5.32 -3.11 -6.52
N ASN A 54 5.03 -4.41 -6.56
CA ASN A 54 5.39 -5.26 -7.68
C ASN A 54 4.63 -4.87 -8.95
N ALA A 55 3.34 -4.54 -8.84
CA ALA A 55 2.57 -4.02 -9.96
C ALA A 55 3.20 -2.75 -10.55
N CYS A 56 3.66 -1.82 -9.70
CA CYS A 56 4.39 -0.63 -10.16
C CYS A 56 5.72 -0.98 -10.84
N ALA A 57 6.51 -1.88 -10.25
CA ALA A 57 7.81 -2.29 -10.78
C ALA A 57 7.71 -2.98 -12.16
N HIS A 58 6.63 -3.71 -12.40
CA HIS A 58 6.36 -4.38 -13.67
C HIS A 58 5.46 -3.55 -14.62
N ASN A 59 5.19 -2.28 -14.31
CA ASN A 59 4.31 -1.40 -15.07
C ASN A 59 2.93 -2.03 -15.37
N SER A 60 2.40 -2.80 -14.42
CA SER A 60 1.09 -3.44 -14.51
C SER A 60 -0.03 -2.40 -14.42
N ILE A 61 -1.04 -2.53 -15.27
CA ILE A 61 -2.15 -1.57 -15.33
C ILE A 61 -3.06 -1.78 -14.12
N LEU A 62 -2.97 -0.88 -13.14
CA LEU A 62 -3.77 -0.93 -11.91
C LEU A 62 -5.29 -0.93 -12.21
N LEU A 63 -5.71 -0.22 -13.25
CA LEU A 63 -7.12 0.00 -13.60
C LEU A 63 -7.84 -1.25 -14.14
N LEU A 64 -7.10 -2.27 -14.57
CA LEU A 64 -7.70 -3.50 -15.09
C LEU A 64 -8.25 -4.36 -13.94
N ASN A 65 -9.45 -4.92 -14.11
CA ASN A 65 -10.01 -5.92 -13.20
C ASN A 65 -10.12 -5.49 -11.72
N VAL A 66 -10.25 -4.19 -11.43
CA VAL A 66 -10.34 -3.65 -10.05
C VAL A 66 -11.54 -4.21 -9.28
N PHE A 67 -12.68 -4.39 -9.96
CA PHE A 67 -13.92 -4.89 -9.35
C PHE A 67 -14.31 -6.28 -9.87
N LYS A 68 -13.33 -7.09 -10.28
CA LYS A 68 -13.59 -8.44 -10.79
C LYS A 68 -13.89 -9.38 -9.62
N GLU A 69 -14.98 -10.14 -9.72
CA GLU A 69 -15.49 -10.99 -8.64
C GLU A 69 -14.55 -12.17 -8.32
N ASP A 70 -13.82 -12.68 -9.32
CA ASP A 70 -12.82 -13.74 -9.17
C ASP A 70 -11.56 -13.30 -8.40
N ASN A 71 -11.38 -11.98 -8.20
CA ASN A 71 -10.27 -11.40 -7.44
C ASN A 71 -10.74 -10.89 -6.05
N LYS A 72 -11.88 -11.38 -5.56
CA LYS A 72 -12.32 -11.10 -4.20
C LYS A 72 -11.59 -11.99 -3.20
N LEU A 73 -11.12 -11.36 -2.14
CA LEU A 73 -10.58 -12.03 -0.96
C LEU A 73 -11.73 -12.59 -0.13
N GLU A 74 -11.60 -13.85 0.28
CA GLU A 74 -12.53 -14.49 1.20
C GLU A 74 -12.47 -13.83 2.58
N ASN A 75 -11.24 -13.55 3.04
CA ASN A 75 -10.96 -12.97 4.35
C ASN A 75 -10.22 -11.64 4.19
N VAL A 76 -10.62 -10.67 5.00
CA VAL A 76 -10.02 -9.32 5.02
C VAL A 76 -9.60 -8.99 6.44
N ASN A 77 -8.38 -8.49 6.58
CA ASN A 77 -7.85 -8.07 7.88
C ASN A 77 -8.77 -7.04 8.56
N ALA A 78 -8.92 -7.14 9.89
CA ALA A 78 -9.77 -6.26 10.68
C ALA A 78 -9.37 -4.77 10.51
N LEU A 79 -8.08 -4.46 10.43
CA LEU A 79 -7.57 -3.10 10.20
C LEU A 79 -8.07 -2.52 8.88
N VAL A 80 -8.04 -3.32 7.81
CA VAL A 80 -8.56 -2.92 6.49
C VAL A 80 -10.08 -2.71 6.56
N THR A 81 -10.79 -3.55 7.31
CA THR A 81 -12.24 -3.38 7.53
C THR A 81 -12.55 -2.06 8.24
N THR A 82 -11.79 -1.71 9.29
CA THR A 82 -11.95 -0.44 9.99
C THR A 82 -11.69 0.76 9.07
N LEU A 83 -10.60 0.74 8.31
CA LEU A 83 -10.25 1.81 7.37
C LEU A 83 -11.27 1.95 6.24
N ALA A 84 -11.76 0.82 5.71
CA ALA A 84 -12.83 0.82 4.72
C ALA A 84 -14.14 1.40 5.29
N SER A 85 -14.44 1.18 6.57
CA SER A 85 -15.62 1.79 7.21
C SER A 85 -15.46 3.30 7.33
N GLN A 86 -14.28 3.79 7.72
CA GLN A 86 -14.00 5.24 7.85
C GLN A 86 -14.14 5.98 6.53
N THR A 87 -13.91 5.31 5.40
CA THR A 87 -13.97 5.88 4.05
C THR A 87 -15.25 5.56 3.28
N ASN A 88 -16.25 4.93 3.92
CA ASN A 88 -17.46 4.47 3.24
C ASN A 88 -17.19 3.51 2.06
N LEU A 89 -16.17 2.65 2.21
CA LEU A 89 -15.71 1.65 1.24
C LEU A 89 -15.90 0.21 1.73
N LEU A 90 -16.67 -0.01 2.79
CA LEU A 90 -16.89 -1.35 3.37
C LEU A 90 -17.34 -2.40 2.33
N LYS A 91 -18.18 -1.99 1.36
CA LYS A 91 -18.65 -2.84 0.25
C LYS A 91 -17.55 -3.28 -0.72
N TYR A 92 -16.42 -2.58 -0.73
CA TYR A 92 -15.33 -2.78 -1.68
C TYR A 92 -14.08 -3.41 -1.05
N LYS A 93 -14.04 -3.56 0.27
CA LYS A 93 -12.86 -4.00 1.01
C LYS A 93 -12.34 -5.39 0.61
N ASN A 94 -13.21 -6.24 0.05
CA ASN A 94 -12.86 -7.59 -0.39
C ASN A 94 -12.24 -7.62 -1.78
N TYR A 95 -12.35 -6.57 -2.61
CA TYR A 95 -11.65 -6.55 -3.88
C TYR A 95 -10.14 -6.39 -3.64
N ALA A 96 -9.33 -7.35 -4.11
CA ALA A 96 -7.90 -7.42 -3.78
C ALA A 96 -7.17 -6.08 -3.96
N LYS A 97 -7.34 -5.40 -5.10
CA LYS A 97 -6.69 -4.11 -5.37
C LYS A 97 -7.13 -2.99 -4.42
N VAL A 98 -8.40 -2.99 -3.99
CA VAL A 98 -8.90 -2.03 -2.99
C VAL A 98 -8.30 -2.34 -1.62
N ASN A 99 -8.27 -3.62 -1.26
CA ASN A 99 -7.65 -4.10 -0.02
C ASN A 99 -6.16 -3.73 0.05
N ASP A 100 -5.45 -3.94 -1.05
CA ASP A 100 -4.02 -3.68 -1.17
C ASP A 100 -3.68 -2.19 -1.05
N LEU A 101 -4.48 -1.33 -1.68
CA LEU A 101 -4.33 0.12 -1.55
C LEU A 101 -4.64 0.60 -0.12
N LEU A 102 -5.72 0.11 0.49
CA LEU A 102 -6.05 0.44 1.89
C LEU A 102 -4.91 0.03 2.83
N SER A 103 -4.34 -1.15 2.60
CA SER A 103 -3.19 -1.67 3.36
C SER A 103 -1.94 -0.81 3.18
N LEU A 104 -1.61 -0.42 1.94
CA LEU A 104 -0.48 0.46 1.64
C LEU A 104 -0.58 1.79 2.38
N PHE A 105 -1.74 2.46 2.34
CA PHE A 105 -1.90 3.74 3.02
C PHE A 105 -1.96 3.60 4.55
N ALA A 106 -2.47 2.48 5.07
CA ALA A 106 -2.39 2.16 6.50
C ALA A 106 -0.93 2.07 6.99
N LEU A 107 -0.08 1.43 6.19
CA LEU A 107 1.35 1.30 6.46
C LEU A 107 2.06 2.64 6.33
N SER A 108 1.81 3.41 5.26
CA SER A 108 2.37 4.75 5.07
C SER A 108 2.05 5.65 6.27
N LYS A 109 0.80 5.72 6.70
CA LYS A 109 0.37 6.49 7.89
C LYS A 109 1.05 6.06 9.19
N THR A 110 1.49 4.81 9.28
CA THR A 110 2.11 4.25 10.48
C THR A 110 3.62 4.48 10.52
N TYR A 111 4.29 4.31 9.39
CA TYR A 111 5.76 4.23 9.34
C TYR A 111 6.43 5.41 8.66
N CYS A 112 5.72 6.19 7.84
CA CYS A 112 6.29 7.38 7.22
C CYS A 112 6.31 8.55 8.21
N SER A 113 7.36 9.37 8.13
CA SER A 113 7.43 10.61 8.89
C SER A 113 6.36 11.60 8.42
N PRO A 114 5.94 12.56 9.26
CA PRO A 114 4.95 13.59 8.86
C PRO A 114 5.36 14.37 7.60
N ALA A 115 6.67 14.59 7.40
CA ALA A 115 7.19 15.28 6.22
C ALA A 115 7.02 14.44 4.94
N VAL A 116 7.39 13.15 4.99
CA VAL A 116 7.21 12.21 3.85
C VAL A 116 5.73 12.07 3.53
N TYR A 117 4.90 11.92 4.55
CA TYR A 117 3.45 11.82 4.42
C TYR A 117 2.83 13.04 3.73
N LYS A 118 3.19 14.26 4.18
CA LYS A 118 2.71 15.51 3.57
C LYS A 118 3.11 15.62 2.10
N TYR A 119 4.36 15.27 1.78
CA TYR A 119 4.87 15.27 0.42
C TYR A 119 4.11 14.28 -0.48
N GLN A 120 3.92 13.04 -0.02
CA GLN A 120 3.17 12.01 -0.76
C GLN A 120 1.71 12.43 -0.99
N LYS A 121 1.05 12.99 0.03
CA LYS A 121 -0.32 13.50 -0.09
C LYS A 121 -0.43 14.59 -1.16
N GLN A 122 0.48 15.56 -1.13
CA GLN A 122 0.52 16.63 -2.13
C GLN A 122 0.73 16.08 -3.55
N ASP A 123 1.62 15.09 -3.74
CA ASP A 123 1.86 14.49 -5.04
C ASP A 123 0.61 13.75 -5.57
N ILE A 124 -0.09 13.01 -4.70
CA ILE A 124 -1.32 12.33 -5.05
C ILE A 124 -2.44 13.34 -5.40
N ASP A 125 -2.57 14.43 -4.66
CA ASP A 125 -3.58 15.48 -4.94
C ASP A 125 -3.30 16.17 -6.29
N ASN A 126 -2.02 16.41 -6.61
CA ASN A 126 -1.61 16.90 -7.94
C ASN A 126 -1.95 15.88 -9.04
N PHE A 127 -1.72 14.60 -8.78
CA PHE A 127 -2.07 13.52 -9.72
C PHE A 127 -3.58 13.43 -9.96
N ILE A 128 -4.41 13.50 -8.92
CA ILE A 128 -5.87 13.54 -9.00
C ILE A 128 -6.32 14.74 -9.85
N THR A 129 -5.77 15.92 -9.59
CA THR A 129 -6.05 17.13 -10.37
C THR A 129 -5.68 16.93 -11.84
N ARG A 130 -4.54 16.29 -12.12
CA ARG A 130 -4.11 15.97 -13.48
C ARG A 130 -5.07 15.00 -14.17
N CYS A 131 -5.55 13.96 -13.48
CA CYS A 131 -6.53 13.02 -14.02
C CYS A 131 -7.80 13.73 -14.48
N GLN A 132 -8.25 14.75 -13.74
CA GLN A 132 -9.51 15.47 -14.02
C GLN A 132 -9.46 16.46 -15.19
N ARG A 133 -8.28 16.74 -15.77
CA ARG A 133 -8.11 17.74 -16.86
C ARG A 133 -8.98 17.47 -18.08
N HIS A 134 -9.25 16.20 -18.37
CA HIS A 134 -10.08 15.76 -19.49
C HIS A 134 -11.20 14.82 -19.03
N LYS A 135 -11.83 15.14 -17.90
CA LYS A 135 -12.86 14.28 -17.30
C LYS A 135 -13.98 13.93 -18.27
N GLU A 136 -14.32 14.84 -19.17
CA GLU A 136 -15.29 14.67 -20.24
C GLU A 136 -15.03 13.45 -21.13
N TYR A 137 -13.78 12.99 -21.26
CA TYR A 137 -13.44 11.81 -22.07
C TYR A 137 -13.90 10.50 -21.44
N TYR A 138 -14.06 10.44 -20.11
CA TYR A 138 -14.38 9.21 -19.40
C TYR A 138 -15.61 9.31 -18.48
N LEU A 139 -16.25 10.48 -18.37
CA LEU A 139 -17.48 10.66 -17.60
C LEU A 139 -18.62 9.73 -18.06
N LYS A 140 -18.67 9.38 -19.35
CA LYS A 140 -19.66 8.45 -19.90
C LYS A 140 -19.37 6.98 -19.56
N ASN A 141 -18.20 6.68 -19.01
CA ASN A 141 -17.84 5.33 -18.59
C ASN A 141 -18.13 5.16 -17.09
N PRO A 142 -19.19 4.42 -16.71
CA PRO A 142 -19.58 4.27 -15.30
C PRO A 142 -18.53 3.54 -14.48
N PHE A 143 -17.79 2.61 -15.09
CA PHE A 143 -16.74 1.85 -14.42
C PHE A 143 -15.57 2.75 -14.02
N LEU A 144 -15.06 3.55 -14.96
CA LEU A 144 -13.96 4.49 -14.69
C LEU A 144 -14.37 5.55 -13.66
N THR A 145 -15.59 6.08 -13.79
CA THR A 145 -16.13 7.06 -12.85
C THR A 145 -16.25 6.48 -11.43
N LYS A 146 -16.81 5.28 -11.29
CA LYS A 146 -16.93 4.57 -10.01
C LYS A 146 -15.55 4.30 -9.40
N MET A 147 -14.61 3.81 -10.19
CA MET A 147 -13.24 3.53 -9.75
C MET A 147 -12.54 4.78 -9.23
N PHE A 148 -12.66 5.90 -9.95
CA PHE A 148 -12.06 7.16 -9.54
C PHE A 148 -12.62 7.65 -8.20
N ILE A 149 -13.94 7.58 -8.00
CA ILE A 149 -14.59 7.93 -6.72
C ILE A 149 -14.06 7.05 -5.58
N ILE A 150 -13.86 5.76 -5.83
CA ILE A 150 -13.35 4.82 -4.81
C ILE A 150 -11.90 5.15 -4.49
N PHE A 151 -11.03 5.37 -5.48
CA PHE A 151 -9.63 5.71 -5.24
C PHE A 151 -9.47 7.06 -4.54
N GLN A 152 -10.29 8.05 -4.88
CA GLN A 152 -10.32 9.32 -4.14
C GLN A 152 -10.59 9.09 -2.65
N LYS A 153 -11.64 8.32 -2.32
CA LYS A 153 -11.99 7.99 -0.93
C LYS A 153 -10.89 7.24 -0.19
N ILE A 154 -10.13 6.37 -0.88
CA ILE A 154 -8.98 5.69 -0.28
C ILE A 154 -7.88 6.70 0.04
N VAL A 155 -7.60 7.62 -0.90
CA VAL A 155 -6.58 8.66 -0.73
C VAL A 155 -6.95 9.61 0.41
N ASP A 156 -8.22 9.87 0.66
CA ASP A 156 -8.67 10.72 1.77
C ASP A 156 -8.37 10.12 3.17
N ILE A 157 -7.85 8.89 3.26
CA ILE A 157 -7.28 8.31 4.50
C ILE A 157 -5.98 9.02 4.90
N LEU A 158 -5.28 9.54 3.89
CA LEU A 158 -4.08 10.35 4.04
C LEU A 158 -4.47 11.78 4.45
#